data_AF-H3NLY7-F1
#
_entry.id   AF-H3NLY7-F1
#
_cell.length_a   1.000
_cell.length_b   1.000
_cell.length_c   1.000
_cell.angle_alpha   90.00
_cell.angle_beta   90.00
_cell.angle_gamma   90.00
#
_symmetry.space_group_name_H-M   'P 1'
#
loop_
_entity.id
_entity.type
_entity.pdbx_description
1 polymer ?
#
loop_
_entity_poly.entity_id
_entity_poly.type
_entity_poly.pdbx_seq_one_letter_code
_entity_poly.pdbx_strand_id
1 'polypeptide(L)'
;MRNLKKLILIASFIFVFNACSPSSQEDTKLETNEETMTEIETETETEIETETETETETETEMETETEKETPKEIETEKETTDKGVETDLTSEEKVYVDKLIEDIETFPNATAGSSIKMHMLFAEMVEKDKFFNEKIDSIIKFAKNNIDKIEKKDNAKETLDSILFTIENYEKDPNEFKEALESSTNQTVKTDGDMTNIKKFVETLQESIK
;
A
#
# COMPACT_ATOMS: atom_id res chain seq x y z
N MET A 1 -1.95 -34.06 -11.55
CA MET A 1 -1.10 -33.54 -12.65
C MET A 1 -1.24 -32.02 -12.66
N ARG A 2 -0.29 -31.30 -12.03
CA ARG A 2 -0.26 -29.82 -11.99
C ARG A 2 0.23 -29.31 -13.34
N ASN A 3 -0.61 -28.54 -14.03
CA ASN A 3 -0.28 -27.92 -15.30
C ASN A 3 0.50 -26.62 -15.06
N LEU A 4 1.83 -26.74 -15.04
CA LEU A 4 2.79 -25.64 -15.06
C LEU A 4 2.95 -25.17 -16.51
N LYS A 5 2.26 -24.09 -16.91
CA LYS A 5 2.52 -23.44 -18.21
C LYS A 5 2.35 -21.92 -18.14
N LYS A 6 3.49 -21.25 -18.32
CA LYS A 6 3.73 -19.88 -18.84
C LYS A 6 3.89 -18.75 -17.81
N LEU A 7 5.08 -18.74 -17.19
CA LEU A 7 5.79 -17.50 -16.83
C LEU A 7 6.22 -16.79 -18.13
N ILE A 8 5.68 -15.60 -18.38
CA ILE A 8 6.13 -14.73 -19.47
C ILE A 8 7.16 -13.77 -18.88
N LEU A 9 8.42 -14.01 -19.24
CA LEU A 9 9.59 -13.23 -18.86
C LEU A 9 9.71 -12.04 -19.81
N ILE A 10 9.50 -10.82 -19.31
CA ILE A 10 9.62 -9.59 -20.10
C ILE A 10 11.11 -9.18 -20.11
N ALA A 11 11.79 -9.50 -21.21
CA ALA A 11 13.17 -9.08 -21.44
C ALA A 11 13.22 -7.60 -21.87
N SER A 12 14.00 -6.83 -21.12
CA SER A 12 14.29 -5.41 -21.34
C SER A 12 14.96 -5.18 -22.70
N PHE A 13 14.35 -4.35 -23.55
CA PHE A 13 14.86 -4.02 -24.88
C PHE A 13 15.73 -2.75 -24.79
N ILE A 14 17.04 -2.92 -24.68
CA ILE A 14 18.02 -1.83 -24.75
C ILE A 14 18.27 -1.53 -26.24
N PHE A 15 17.67 -0.45 -26.76
CA PHE A 15 18.00 0.08 -28.09
C PHE A 15 19.27 0.94 -28.00
N VAL A 16 20.41 0.36 -28.39
CA VAL A 16 21.63 1.13 -28.71
C VAL A 16 21.62 1.41 -30.20
N PHE A 17 21.14 2.60 -30.62
CA PHE A 17 21.42 3.09 -31.97
C PHE A 17 22.84 3.64 -32.01
N ASN A 18 23.75 2.78 -32.49
CA ASN A 18 25.12 3.09 -32.79
C ASN A 18 25.17 3.97 -34.06
N ALA A 19 25.63 5.21 -33.90
CA ALA A 19 25.88 6.13 -35.00
C ALA A 19 27.15 5.70 -35.74
N CYS A 20 27.02 5.19 -36.96
CA CYS A 20 28.15 4.94 -37.84
C CYS A 20 27.86 5.52 -39.24
N SER A 21 28.58 6.59 -39.59
CA SER A 21 28.61 7.15 -40.93
C SER A 21 29.32 6.19 -41.90
N PRO A 22 28.89 6.10 -43.17
CA PRO A 22 29.46 5.15 -44.11
C PRO A 22 30.69 5.74 -44.81
N SER A 23 31.84 5.11 -44.64
CA SER A 23 32.95 5.25 -45.59
C SER A 23 33.74 3.96 -45.65
N SER A 24 33.57 3.19 -46.72
CA SER A 24 34.69 2.64 -47.51
C SER A 24 34.18 1.92 -48.75
N GLN A 25 34.88 2.20 -49.84
CA GLN A 25 34.73 1.68 -51.20
C GLN A 25 35.15 0.20 -51.33
N GLU A 26 34.52 -0.43 -52.32
CA GLU A 26 35.01 -1.44 -53.29
C GLU A 26 35.65 -2.75 -52.81
N ASP A 27 34.90 -3.83 -53.10
CA ASP A 27 35.25 -4.99 -53.92
C ASP A 27 36.56 -5.75 -53.64
N THR A 28 36.45 -7.02 -53.25
CA THR A 28 37.05 -8.16 -53.98
C THR A 28 36.41 -9.49 -53.55
N LYS A 29 36.17 -10.31 -54.59
CA LYS A 29 35.54 -11.62 -54.74
C LYS A 29 36.48 -12.80 -54.42
N LEU A 30 35.97 -13.89 -53.84
CA LEU A 30 36.22 -15.34 -54.14
C LEU A 30 35.47 -16.17 -53.05
N GLU A 31 34.48 -17.02 -53.36
CA GLU A 31 34.62 -18.46 -53.72
C GLU A 31 35.54 -19.24 -52.78
N THR A 32 35.33 -20.48 -52.32
CA THR A 32 34.37 -21.58 -52.54
C THR A 32 34.82 -22.70 -51.58
N ASN A 33 33.87 -23.51 -51.11
CA ASN A 33 33.99 -24.90 -50.63
C ASN A 33 34.63 -25.30 -49.29
N GLU A 34 34.04 -26.41 -48.83
CA GLU A 34 34.59 -27.54 -48.07
C GLU A 34 34.46 -27.55 -46.54
N GLU A 35 33.43 -28.32 -46.15
CA GLU A 35 33.31 -29.13 -44.94
C GLU A 35 34.65 -29.70 -44.45
N THR A 36 34.85 -29.74 -43.12
CA THR A 36 35.01 -30.98 -42.33
C THR A 36 35.52 -30.66 -40.92
N MET A 37 34.70 -31.04 -39.93
CA MET A 37 35.00 -31.53 -38.56
C MET A 37 36.36 -31.21 -37.94
N THR A 38 36.37 -30.55 -36.76
CA THR A 38 37.01 -31.10 -35.54
C THR A 38 36.56 -30.33 -34.28
N GLU A 39 36.13 -31.09 -33.26
CA GLU A 39 36.16 -30.84 -31.79
C GLU A 39 35.57 -29.51 -31.24
N ILE A 40 34.82 -29.49 -30.14
CA ILE A 40 35.14 -30.02 -28.81
C ILE A 40 33.82 -30.34 -28.10
N GLU A 41 33.63 -31.60 -27.66
CA GLU A 41 32.66 -31.94 -26.61
C GLU A 41 33.30 -31.58 -25.26
N THR A 42 32.74 -30.60 -24.56
CA THR A 42 33.02 -30.40 -23.12
C THR A 42 31.78 -30.75 -22.33
N GLU A 43 32.00 -31.68 -21.41
CA GLU A 43 31.05 -32.38 -20.58
C GLU A 43 30.21 -31.42 -19.71
N THR A 44 28.92 -31.74 -19.64
CA THR A 44 27.96 -31.13 -18.75
C THR A 44 28.19 -31.65 -17.32
N GLU A 45 28.88 -30.87 -16.48
CA GLU A 45 28.79 -31.07 -15.03
C GLU A 45 27.73 -30.12 -14.46
N THR A 46 26.66 -30.74 -13.97
CA THR A 46 25.54 -30.09 -13.29
C THR A 46 25.90 -30.08 -11.81
N GLU A 47 26.41 -28.96 -11.29
CA GLU A 47 26.48 -28.76 -9.85
C GLU A 47 25.10 -28.35 -9.35
N ILE A 48 24.48 -29.28 -8.63
CA ILE A 48 23.22 -29.08 -7.92
C ILE A 48 23.60 -28.42 -6.60
N GLU A 49 23.60 -27.09 -6.54
CA GLU A 49 23.67 -26.36 -5.28
C GLU A 49 22.36 -26.59 -4.52
N THR A 50 22.39 -27.50 -3.56
CA THR A 50 21.36 -27.61 -2.53
C THR A 50 21.59 -26.49 -1.51
N GLU A 51 20.95 -25.35 -1.72
CA GLU A 51 20.80 -24.33 -0.68
C GLU A 51 19.76 -24.84 0.35
N THR A 52 20.26 -25.39 1.45
CA THR A 52 19.48 -25.54 2.68
C THR A 52 19.30 -24.15 3.31
N GLU A 53 18.19 -23.50 2.98
CA GLU A 53 17.66 -22.36 3.74
C GLU A 53 17.24 -22.87 5.13
N THR A 54 18.08 -22.61 6.15
CA THR A 54 17.67 -22.69 7.55
C THR A 54 16.84 -21.47 7.88
N GLU A 55 15.52 -21.62 7.85
CA GLU A 55 14.59 -20.65 8.47
C GLU A 55 14.76 -20.72 10.00
N THR A 56 15.51 -19.78 10.55
CA THR A 56 15.38 -19.42 11.97
C THR A 56 14.19 -18.49 12.12
N GLU A 57 13.01 -19.06 12.32
CA GLU A 57 11.86 -18.33 12.83
C GLU A 57 12.19 -17.83 14.24
N THR A 58 12.42 -16.52 14.35
CA THR A 58 12.46 -15.87 15.65
C THR A 58 11.04 -15.43 15.96
N GLU A 59 10.26 -16.32 16.58
CA GLU A 59 8.98 -15.93 17.20
C GLU A 59 9.28 -14.85 18.24
N THR A 60 8.94 -13.62 17.91
CA THR A 60 8.89 -12.54 18.89
C THR A 60 7.46 -12.51 19.40
N GLU A 61 7.22 -13.22 20.50
CA GLU A 61 5.95 -13.10 21.23
C GLU A 61 5.77 -11.63 21.62
N MET A 62 4.78 -10.98 21.01
CA MET A 62 4.38 -9.63 21.34
C MET A 62 3.52 -9.71 22.60
N GLU A 63 4.13 -9.60 23.78
CA GLU A 63 3.40 -9.34 25.01
C GLU A 63 2.85 -7.91 24.99
N THR A 64 1.59 -7.78 24.56
CA THR A 64 0.78 -6.59 24.84
C THR A 64 0.36 -6.63 26.31
N GLU A 65 1.18 -6.07 27.19
CA GLU A 65 0.68 -5.51 28.44
C GLU A 65 -0.02 -4.18 28.12
N THR A 66 -1.33 -4.11 28.35
CA THR A 66 -2.02 -2.83 28.50
C THR A 66 -2.92 -2.92 29.71
N GLU A 67 -2.30 -2.77 30.90
CA GLU A 67 -3.00 -2.31 32.07
C GLU A 67 -3.32 -0.82 31.90
N LYS A 68 -4.61 -0.50 31.72
CA LYS A 68 -5.14 0.79 32.16
C LYS A 68 -6.59 0.63 32.55
N GLU A 69 -6.83 0.73 33.85
CA GLU A 69 -8.16 0.83 34.43
C GLU A 69 -8.89 2.06 33.87
N THR A 70 -10.01 1.84 33.20
CA THR A 70 -10.95 2.92 32.84
C THR A 70 -11.95 3.10 33.99
N PRO A 71 -12.11 4.31 34.55
CA PRO A 71 -13.26 4.59 35.40
C PRO A 71 -14.53 4.60 34.55
N LYS A 72 -15.47 3.78 35.00
CA LYS A 72 -16.84 3.61 34.51
C LYS A 72 -17.60 4.95 34.56
N GLU A 73 -18.03 5.47 33.42
CA GLU A 73 -19.10 6.46 33.37
C GLU A 73 -20.17 5.99 32.37
N ILE A 74 -21.38 5.82 32.90
CA ILE A 74 -22.57 5.46 32.14
C ILE A 74 -23.24 6.78 31.79
N GLU A 75 -23.20 7.17 30.51
CA GLU A 75 -24.14 8.16 30.00
C GLU A 75 -25.13 7.49 29.04
N THR A 76 -26.38 7.50 29.47
CA THR A 76 -27.52 7.01 28.70
C THR A 76 -27.93 8.12 27.74
N GLU A 77 -27.50 8.07 26.48
CA GLU A 77 -27.99 9.01 25.47
C GLU A 77 -29.23 8.47 24.78
N LYS A 78 -30.28 9.30 24.86
CA LYS A 78 -31.62 9.04 24.37
C LYS A 78 -31.67 9.41 22.89
N GLU A 79 -31.88 8.41 22.04
CA GLU A 79 -32.04 8.56 20.59
C GLU A 79 -33.23 9.48 20.27
N THR A 80 -32.96 10.63 19.65
CA THR A 80 -33.97 11.38 18.89
C THR A 80 -33.44 11.70 17.51
N THR A 81 -34.09 11.10 16.52
CA THR A 81 -33.97 11.38 15.10
C THR A 81 -34.37 12.83 14.80
N ASP A 82 -33.44 13.68 14.39
CA ASP A 82 -33.75 14.83 13.54
C ASP A 82 -32.55 15.20 12.66
N LYS A 83 -32.83 15.58 11.42
CA LYS A 83 -31.84 15.94 10.42
C LYS A 83 -31.13 17.24 10.84
N GLY A 84 -29.82 17.19 11.03
CA GLY A 84 -28.97 18.40 11.10
C GLY A 84 -28.55 18.87 12.49
N VAL A 85 -28.46 17.97 13.48
CA VAL A 85 -27.66 18.25 14.68
C VAL A 85 -26.21 17.85 14.38
N GLU A 86 -25.30 18.82 14.33
CA GLU A 86 -23.86 18.57 14.41
C GLU A 86 -23.64 17.82 15.73
N THR A 87 -23.58 16.48 15.66
CA THR A 87 -23.29 15.66 16.83
C THR A 87 -21.80 15.77 17.07
N ASP A 88 -21.43 16.32 18.23
CA ASP A 88 -20.05 16.37 18.65
C ASP A 88 -19.50 14.93 18.75
N LEU A 89 -18.17 14.80 18.60
CA LEU A 89 -17.51 13.52 18.79
C LEU A 89 -17.52 13.12 20.28
N THR A 90 -17.83 11.85 20.55
CA THR A 90 -17.63 11.26 21.87
C THR A 90 -16.14 11.19 22.21
N SER A 91 -15.81 10.87 23.46
CA SER A 91 -14.42 10.70 23.89
C SER A 91 -13.72 9.58 23.11
N GLU A 92 -14.40 8.45 22.88
CA GLU A 92 -13.88 7.31 22.12
C GLU A 92 -13.66 7.65 20.65
N GLU A 93 -14.58 8.42 20.06
CA GLU A 93 -14.45 8.88 18.68
C GLU A 93 -13.28 9.85 18.52
N LYS A 94 -13.05 10.73 19.49
CA LYS A 94 -11.86 11.60 19.51
C LYS A 94 -10.58 10.80 19.59
N VAL A 95 -10.53 9.77 20.44
CA VAL A 95 -9.37 8.86 20.54
C VAL A 95 -9.10 8.17 19.20
N TYR A 96 -10.15 7.72 18.50
CA TYR A 96 -9.99 7.14 17.17
C TYR A 96 -9.41 8.16 16.17
N VAL A 97 -9.94 9.38 16.13
CA VAL A 97 -9.44 10.42 15.21
C VAL A 97 -8.00 10.81 15.56
N ASP A 98 -7.65 10.89 16.85
CA ASP A 98 -6.26 11.15 17.28
C ASP A 98 -5.31 10.05 16.82
N LYS A 99 -5.69 8.78 16.97
CA LYS A 99 -4.92 7.64 16.47
C LYS A 99 -4.76 7.69 14.95
N LEU A 100 -5.83 8.05 14.22
CA LEU A 100 -5.77 8.21 12.77
C LEU A 100 -4.76 9.29 12.37
N ILE A 101 -4.71 10.43 13.08
CA ILE A 101 -3.72 11.48 12.84
C ILE A 101 -2.29 11.00 13.16
N GLU A 102 -2.11 10.26 14.26
CA GLU A 102 -0.82 9.67 14.63
C GLU A 102 -0.34 8.66 13.56
N ASP A 103 -1.22 7.78 13.08
CA ASP A 103 -0.91 6.81 12.02
C ASP A 103 -0.52 7.53 10.72
N ILE A 104 -1.24 8.61 10.36
CA ILE A 104 -0.92 9.48 9.21
C ILE A 104 0.48 10.10 9.33
N GLU A 105 0.83 10.61 10.51
CA GLU A 105 2.15 11.23 10.78
C GLU A 105 3.29 10.21 10.79
N THR A 106 3.04 9.03 11.36
CA THR A 106 4.11 8.09 11.72
C THR A 106 4.52 7.18 10.57
N PHE A 107 3.62 6.86 9.64
CA PHE A 107 3.94 5.92 8.55
C PHE A 107 4.99 6.52 7.60
N PRO A 108 6.21 5.96 7.55
CA PRO A 108 7.24 6.42 6.64
C PRO A 108 7.02 5.81 5.27
N ASN A 109 7.16 6.58 4.20
CA ASN A 109 7.05 6.04 2.84
C ASN A 109 8.31 5.27 2.45
N ALA A 110 8.15 4.34 1.50
CA ALA A 110 9.21 3.52 0.87
C ALA A 110 9.67 2.23 1.59
N THR A 111 8.83 1.58 2.40
CA THR A 111 9.03 0.17 2.79
C THR A 111 7.80 -0.69 2.52
N ALA A 112 7.98 -1.97 2.23
CA ALA A 112 6.88 -2.92 2.04
C ALA A 112 6.00 -3.05 3.31
N GLY A 113 6.60 -2.93 4.50
CA GLY A 113 5.84 -2.93 5.76
C GLY A 113 4.98 -1.67 5.92
N SER A 114 5.47 -0.51 5.47
CA SER A 114 4.70 0.74 5.51
C SER A 114 3.50 0.71 4.58
N SER A 115 3.63 0.15 3.38
CA SER A 115 2.50 0.04 2.45
C SER A 115 1.38 -0.84 3.01
N ILE A 116 1.72 -1.96 3.67
CA ILE A 116 0.72 -2.81 4.33
C ILE A 116 0.00 -2.02 5.43
N LYS A 117 0.72 -1.30 6.28
CA LYS A 117 0.12 -0.47 7.33
C LYS A 117 -0.80 0.62 6.77
N MET A 118 -0.41 1.27 5.67
CA MET A 118 -1.25 2.26 4.99
C MET A 118 -2.53 1.63 4.44
N HIS A 119 -2.43 0.46 3.79
CA HIS A 119 -3.62 -0.26 3.31
C HIS A 119 -4.53 -0.71 4.47
N MET A 120 -3.97 -1.14 5.60
CA MET A 120 -4.74 -1.47 6.80
C MET A 120 -5.44 -0.24 7.39
N LEU A 121 -4.75 0.90 7.43
CA LEU A 121 -5.36 2.17 7.86
C LEU A 121 -6.53 2.55 6.95
N PHE A 122 -6.34 2.46 5.64
CA PHE A 122 -7.41 2.70 4.69
C PHE A 122 -8.57 1.71 4.87
N ALA A 123 -8.30 0.42 5.07
CA ALA A 123 -9.34 -0.57 5.37
C ALA A 123 -10.10 -0.24 6.67
N GLU A 124 -9.42 0.20 7.73
CA GLU A 124 -10.06 0.66 8.96
C GLU A 124 -10.99 1.87 8.71
N MET A 125 -10.59 2.79 7.83
CA MET A 125 -11.45 3.91 7.41
C MET A 125 -12.69 3.42 6.66
N VAL A 126 -12.54 2.46 5.74
CA VAL A 126 -13.63 1.82 4.97
C VAL A 126 -14.62 1.11 5.89
N GLU A 127 -14.13 0.36 6.89
CA GLU A 127 -14.97 -0.30 7.91
C GLU A 127 -15.77 0.70 8.75
N LYS A 128 -15.24 1.93 8.89
CA LYS A 128 -15.86 3.03 9.63
C LYS A 128 -16.54 4.05 8.71
N ASP A 129 -16.87 3.69 7.46
CA ASP A 129 -17.54 4.59 6.50
C ASP A 129 -18.79 5.28 7.08
N LYS A 130 -19.59 4.55 7.86
CA LYS A 130 -20.76 5.11 8.54
C LYS A 130 -20.40 6.25 9.49
N PHE A 131 -19.31 6.12 10.26
CA PHE A 131 -18.83 7.18 11.16
C PHE A 131 -18.44 8.43 10.38
N PHE A 132 -17.70 8.28 9.27
CA PHE A 132 -17.38 9.39 8.38
C PHE A 132 -18.65 10.01 7.79
N ASN A 133 -19.61 9.21 7.35
CA ASN A 133 -20.85 9.70 6.74
C ASN A 133 -21.77 10.45 7.71
N GLU A 134 -21.82 10.04 8.97
CA GLU A 134 -22.69 10.65 9.98
C GLU A 134 -22.08 11.89 10.63
N LYS A 135 -20.75 11.97 10.72
CA LYS A 135 -20.06 12.98 11.56
C LYS A 135 -18.93 13.75 10.85
N ILE A 136 -18.89 13.76 9.52
CA ILE A 136 -17.77 14.35 8.73
C ILE A 136 -17.34 15.75 9.19
N ASP A 137 -18.27 16.66 9.46
CA ASP A 137 -17.93 18.04 9.80
C ASP A 137 -17.29 18.13 11.20
N SER A 138 -17.80 17.37 12.17
CA SER A 138 -17.21 17.23 13.51
C SER A 138 -15.82 16.57 13.46
N ILE A 139 -15.66 15.53 12.63
CA ILE A 139 -14.39 14.84 12.40
C ILE A 139 -13.35 15.82 11.84
N ILE A 140 -13.68 16.53 10.76
CA ILE A 140 -12.78 17.50 10.13
C ILE A 140 -12.39 18.60 11.13
N LYS A 141 -13.36 19.17 11.84
CA LYS A 141 -13.12 20.22 12.83
C LYS A 141 -12.15 19.78 13.92
N PHE A 142 -12.31 18.57 14.44
CA PHE A 142 -11.42 18.02 15.45
C PHE A 142 -10.04 17.69 14.88
N ALA A 143 -9.99 16.96 13.75
CA ALA A 143 -8.76 16.53 13.11
C ALA A 143 -7.87 17.71 12.68
N LYS A 144 -8.45 18.80 12.15
CA LYS A 144 -7.70 20.01 11.78
C LYS A 144 -6.97 20.66 12.95
N ASN A 145 -7.56 20.63 14.14
CA ASN A 145 -6.91 21.17 15.34
C ASN A 145 -5.68 20.35 15.76
N ASN A 146 -5.59 19.09 15.34
CA ASN A 146 -4.53 18.18 15.72
C ASN A 146 -3.49 18.00 14.62
N ILE A 147 -3.90 17.98 13.33
CA ILE A 147 -2.99 17.92 12.18
C ILE A 147 -2.04 19.13 12.13
N ASP A 148 -2.45 20.31 12.62
CA ASP A 148 -1.58 21.50 12.68
C ASP A 148 -0.43 21.36 13.67
N LYS A 149 -0.52 20.42 14.62
CA LYS A 149 0.43 20.22 15.72
C LYS A 149 1.44 19.10 15.45
N ILE A 150 1.27 18.34 14.37
CA ILE A 150 2.16 17.22 14.04
C ILE A 150 3.55 17.74 13.65
N GLU A 151 4.58 16.96 13.97
CA GLU A 151 5.97 17.30 13.70
C GLU A 151 6.37 16.88 12.28
N LYS A 152 5.98 15.66 11.86
CA LYS A 152 6.40 15.05 10.58
C LYS A 152 5.42 15.35 9.45
N LYS A 153 5.32 16.63 9.09
CA LYS A 153 4.38 17.10 8.06
C LYS A 153 4.59 16.50 6.68
N ASP A 154 5.83 16.28 6.27
CA ASP A 154 6.13 15.69 4.95
C ASP A 154 5.66 14.22 4.89
N ASN A 155 5.91 13.44 5.95
CA ASN A 155 5.37 12.08 6.07
C ASN A 155 3.84 12.09 5.99
N ALA A 156 3.19 12.98 6.74
CA ALA A 156 1.74 13.09 6.73
C ALA A 156 1.18 13.43 5.34
N LYS A 157 1.80 14.38 4.62
CA LYS A 157 1.39 14.73 3.24
C LYS A 157 1.48 13.53 2.30
N GLU A 158 2.62 12.83 2.31
CA GLU A 158 2.84 11.67 1.46
C GLU A 158 1.91 10.48 1.83
N THR A 159 1.61 10.28 3.12
CA THR A 159 0.63 9.28 3.57
C THR A 159 -0.77 9.63 3.06
N LEU A 160 -1.18 10.89 3.17
CA LEU A 160 -2.48 11.36 2.65
C LEU A 160 -2.56 11.21 1.12
N ASP A 161 -1.50 11.53 0.38
CA ASP A 161 -1.41 11.30 -1.07
C ASP A 161 -1.59 9.82 -1.42
N SER A 162 -0.95 8.93 -0.66
CA SER A 162 -1.05 7.47 -0.85
C SER A 162 -2.46 6.96 -0.55
N ILE A 163 -3.13 7.51 0.47
CA ILE A 163 -4.53 7.19 0.78
C ILE A 163 -5.44 7.68 -0.35
N LEU A 164 -5.25 8.89 -0.88
CA LEU A 164 -6.04 9.40 -2.02
C LEU A 164 -5.89 8.52 -3.25
N PHE A 165 -4.65 8.14 -3.59
CA PHE A 165 -4.41 7.19 -4.68
C PHE A 165 -5.10 5.84 -4.44
N THR A 166 -5.11 5.36 -3.20
CA THR A 166 -5.79 4.11 -2.83
C THR A 166 -7.31 4.25 -2.96
N ILE A 167 -7.89 5.38 -2.55
CA ILE A 167 -9.32 5.69 -2.74
C ILE A 167 -9.67 5.61 -4.23
N GLU A 168 -8.89 6.25 -5.11
CA GLU A 168 -9.15 6.25 -6.54
C GLU A 168 -9.12 4.85 -7.17
N ASN A 169 -8.27 3.95 -6.65
CA ASN A 169 -8.22 2.57 -7.13
C ASN A 169 -9.34 1.72 -6.55
N TYR A 170 -9.64 1.90 -5.26
CA TYR A 170 -10.76 1.25 -4.61
C TYR A 170 -12.10 1.59 -5.29
N GLU A 171 -12.32 2.84 -5.68
CA GLU A 171 -13.53 3.26 -6.41
C GLU A 171 -13.66 2.60 -7.80
N LYS A 172 -12.55 2.16 -8.41
CA LYS A 172 -12.55 1.46 -9.71
C LYS A 172 -12.85 -0.02 -9.55
N ASP A 173 -12.15 -0.68 -8.62
CA ASP A 173 -12.33 -2.09 -8.31
C ASP A 173 -12.00 -2.38 -6.84
N PRO A 174 -13.02 -2.40 -5.95
CA PRO A 174 -12.84 -2.74 -4.54
C PRO A 174 -12.30 -4.16 -4.31
N ASN A 175 -12.54 -5.09 -5.24
CA ASN A 175 -12.09 -6.48 -5.06
C ASN A 175 -10.58 -6.61 -5.27
N GLU A 176 -9.99 -5.82 -6.16
CA GLU A 176 -8.53 -5.79 -6.35
C GLU A 176 -7.83 -5.34 -5.06
N PHE A 177 -8.35 -4.30 -4.40
CA PHE A 177 -7.85 -3.86 -3.09
C PHE A 177 -7.99 -4.96 -2.02
N LYS A 178 -9.17 -5.58 -1.96
CA LYS A 178 -9.43 -6.70 -1.03
C LYS A 178 -8.45 -7.85 -1.24
N GLU A 179 -8.28 -8.33 -2.47
CA GLU A 179 -7.37 -9.44 -2.78
C GLU A 179 -5.92 -9.10 -2.43
N ALA A 180 -5.47 -7.87 -2.71
CA ALA A 180 -4.13 -7.42 -2.36
C ALA A 180 -3.91 -7.41 -0.83
N LEU A 181 -4.89 -6.95 -0.06
CA LEU A 181 -4.76 -6.86 1.39
C LEU A 181 -4.95 -8.22 2.09
N GLU A 182 -5.91 -9.05 1.65
CA GLU A 182 -6.14 -10.41 2.17
C GLU A 182 -5.01 -11.39 1.79
N SER A 183 -4.28 -11.15 0.71
CA SER A 183 -3.08 -11.94 0.38
C SER A 183 -1.85 -11.53 1.20
N SER A 184 -1.80 -10.27 1.62
CA SER A 184 -0.69 -9.70 2.41
C SER A 184 -0.94 -9.76 3.92
N THR A 185 -2.19 -9.99 4.34
CA THR A 185 -2.65 -9.97 5.73
C THR A 185 -3.74 -11.01 5.95
N ASN A 186 -3.91 -11.48 7.19
CA ASN A 186 -5.03 -12.37 7.54
C ASN A 186 -6.32 -11.60 7.88
N GLN A 187 -6.52 -10.39 7.34
CA GLN A 187 -7.66 -9.53 7.65
C GLN A 187 -8.66 -9.51 6.50
N THR A 188 -9.94 -9.72 6.82
CA THR A 188 -11.05 -9.56 5.87
C THR A 188 -11.32 -8.08 5.63
N VAL A 189 -11.61 -7.72 4.37
CA VAL A 189 -11.85 -6.32 3.97
C VAL A 189 -13.25 -6.16 3.36
N LYS A 190 -14.01 -5.18 3.87
CA LYS A 190 -15.26 -4.70 3.27
C LYS A 190 -15.02 -4.05 1.90
N THR A 191 -15.93 -4.28 0.94
CA THR A 191 -15.84 -3.76 -0.44
C THR A 191 -16.99 -2.82 -0.83
N ASP A 192 -17.93 -2.56 0.07
CA ASP A 192 -19.12 -1.73 -0.14
C ASP A 192 -19.08 -0.41 0.65
N GLY A 193 -17.91 0.02 1.13
CA GLY A 193 -17.76 1.31 1.81
C GLY A 193 -17.93 2.52 0.89
N ASP A 194 -18.64 3.55 1.36
CA ASP A 194 -18.80 4.84 0.66
C ASP A 194 -17.61 5.75 0.89
N MET A 195 -16.89 6.07 -0.19
CA MET A 195 -15.65 6.85 -0.13
C MET A 195 -15.86 8.37 -0.08
N THR A 196 -17.08 8.86 -0.28
CA THR A 196 -17.35 10.31 -0.45
C THR A 196 -16.82 11.14 0.72
N ASN A 197 -17.17 10.78 1.96
CA ASN A 197 -16.76 11.54 3.13
C ASN A 197 -15.37 11.16 3.63
N ILE A 198 -14.90 9.95 3.37
CA ILE A 198 -13.51 9.55 3.61
C ILE A 198 -12.57 10.39 2.74
N LYS A 199 -12.88 10.51 1.44
CA LYS A 199 -12.13 11.35 0.50
C LYS A 199 -12.13 12.82 0.93
N LYS A 200 -13.31 13.38 1.25
CA LYS A 200 -13.43 14.76 1.76
C LYS A 200 -12.55 14.98 3.00
N PHE A 201 -12.52 14.02 3.92
CA PHE A 201 -11.67 14.09 5.11
C PHE A 201 -10.18 14.15 4.73
N VAL A 202 -9.71 13.22 3.89
CA VAL A 202 -8.30 13.12 3.48
C VAL A 202 -7.84 14.37 2.72
N GLU A 203 -8.62 14.83 1.73
CA GLU A 203 -8.33 16.05 0.96
C GLU A 203 -8.25 17.28 1.89
N THR A 204 -9.20 17.42 2.82
CA THR A 204 -9.23 18.55 3.74
C THR A 204 -8.01 18.58 4.67
N LEU A 205 -7.57 17.41 5.15
CA LEU A 205 -6.35 17.33 5.97
C LEU A 205 -5.12 17.66 5.14
N GLN A 206 -5.02 17.15 3.92
CA GLN A 206 -3.89 17.42 3.03
C GLN A 206 -3.72 18.93 2.78
N GLU A 207 -4.83 19.63 2.50
CA GLU A 207 -4.84 21.08 2.32
C GLU A 207 -4.50 21.87 3.60
N SER A 208 -4.74 21.28 4.77
CA SER A 208 -4.50 21.94 6.06
C SER A 208 -3.03 21.89 6.48
N ILE A 209 -2.26 20.90 6.04
CA ILE A 209 -0.85 20.78 6.39
C ILE A 209 -0.02 21.82 5.61
N LYS A 210 0.40 22.87 6.32
CA LYS A 210 1.35 23.88 5.80
C LYS A 210 2.77 23.35 5.80
#